data_AF-A0A7X4ABL9-F1
#
_entry.id   AF-A0A7X4ABL9-F1
#
_cell.length_a   1.000
_cell.length_b   1.000
_cell.length_c   1.000
_cell.angle_alpha   90.00
_cell.angle_beta   90.00
_cell.angle_gamma   90.00
#
_symmetry.space_group_name_H-M   'P 1'
#
loop_
_entity.id
_entity.type
_entity.pdbx_description
1 polymer ?
#
loop_
_entity_poly.entity_id
_entity_poly.type
_entity_poly.pdbx_seq_one_letter_code
_entity_poly.pdbx_strand_id
1 'polypeptide(L)'
;MAERDGDDVLRAKYRDYCSARVADAVLSLDPEEIYALAESEARLAKGVAPASYNDAIRYATARIREQLDLPEFDDWAGQYLERPERFDPYLLGLWKSEEEE
;
A
#
# COMPACT_ATOMS: atom_id res chain seq x y z
N MET A 1 16.85 -22.76 7.85
CA MET A 1 17.47 -21.45 7.56
C MET A 1 16.96 -20.93 6.21
N ALA A 2 17.16 -21.67 5.11
CA ALA A 2 16.69 -21.27 3.76
C ALA A 2 15.16 -21.09 3.60
N GLU A 3 14.34 -21.87 4.32
CA GLU A 3 12.87 -21.75 4.23
C GLU A 3 12.32 -20.49 4.92
N ARG A 4 13.06 -19.95 5.90
CA ARG A 4 12.71 -18.69 6.58
C ARG A 4 13.08 -17.49 5.71
N ASP A 5 14.23 -17.58 5.04
CA ASP A 5 14.72 -16.58 4.09
C ASP A 5 13.73 -16.36 2.92
N GLY A 6 13.20 -17.46 2.34
CA GLY A 6 12.17 -17.36 1.31
C GLY A 6 10.83 -16.77 1.79
N ASP A 7 10.43 -17.06 3.03
CA ASP A 7 9.22 -16.51 3.66
C ASP A 7 9.37 -15.01 3.99
N ASP A 8 10.54 -14.58 4.47
CA ASP A 8 10.87 -13.18 4.69
C ASP A 8 10.89 -12.39 3.37
N VAL A 9 11.48 -12.95 2.30
CA VAL A 9 11.45 -12.33 0.95
C VAL A 9 10.02 -12.23 0.41
N LEU A 10 9.18 -13.26 0.59
CA LEU A 10 7.77 -13.20 0.20
C LEU A 10 7.00 -12.13 0.97
N ARG A 11 7.25 -11.98 2.28
CA ARG A 11 6.63 -10.90 3.08
C ARG A 11 7.10 -9.51 2.63
N ALA A 12 8.38 -9.35 2.32
CA ALA A 12 8.92 -8.09 1.79
C ALA A 12 8.26 -7.75 0.44
N LYS A 13 8.14 -8.73 -0.47
CA LYS A 13 7.44 -8.55 -1.76
C LYS A 13 5.95 -8.24 -1.59
N TYR A 14 5.27 -8.91 -0.66
CA TYR A 14 3.88 -8.62 -0.35
C TYR A 14 3.70 -7.17 0.15
N ARG A 15 4.60 -6.71 1.02
CA ARG A 15 4.60 -5.33 1.51
C ARG A 15 4.85 -4.32 0.40
N ASP A 16 5.78 -4.62 -0.50
CA ASP A 16 6.06 -3.80 -1.68
C ASP A 16 4.82 -3.73 -2.58
N TYR A 17 4.20 -4.88 -2.90
CA TYR A 17 2.95 -4.94 -3.65
C TYR A 17 1.84 -4.10 -3.02
N CYS A 18 1.60 -4.24 -1.71
CA CYS A 18 0.60 -3.43 -1.01
C CYS A 18 0.91 -1.94 -1.07
N SER A 19 2.18 -1.57 -0.91
CA SER A 19 2.64 -0.18 -1.01
C SER A 19 2.42 0.37 -2.41
N ALA A 20 2.69 -0.42 -3.45
CA ALA A 20 2.43 -0.06 -4.84
C ALA A 20 0.94 0.17 -5.10
N ARG A 21 0.05 -0.70 -4.61
CA ARG A 21 -1.41 -0.56 -4.75
C ARG A 21 -1.93 0.70 -4.06
N VAL A 22 -1.41 1.01 -2.87
CA VAL A 22 -1.76 2.25 -2.16
C VAL A 22 -1.25 3.47 -2.92
N ALA A 23 0.00 3.45 -3.40
CA ALA A 23 0.58 4.56 -4.14
C ALA A 23 -0.17 4.82 -5.46
N ASP A 24 -0.50 3.78 -6.21
CA ASP A 24 -1.30 3.84 -7.44
C ASP A 24 -2.67 4.47 -7.19
N ALA A 25 -3.37 4.03 -6.14
CA ALA A 25 -4.66 4.58 -5.76
C ALA A 25 -4.57 6.06 -5.33
N VAL A 26 -3.52 6.46 -4.60
CA VAL A 26 -3.31 7.87 -4.22
C VAL A 26 -2.98 8.73 -5.45
N LEU A 27 -2.15 8.23 -6.37
CA LEU A 27 -1.75 8.95 -7.58
C LEU A 27 -2.86 9.06 -8.62
N SER A 28 -3.87 8.18 -8.56
CA SER A 28 -5.04 8.23 -9.43
C SER A 28 -6.07 9.28 -8.99
N LEU A 29 -5.92 9.91 -7.82
CA LEU A 29 -6.83 10.92 -7.32
C LEU A 29 -6.36 12.32 -7.71
N ASP A 30 -7.29 13.15 -8.16
CA ASP A 30 -7.04 14.57 -8.35
C ASP A 30 -6.97 15.29 -6.99
N PRO A 31 -6.31 16.48 -6.91
CA PRO A 31 -6.16 17.23 -5.66
C PRO A 31 -7.50 17.47 -4.95
N GLU A 32 -8.58 17.79 -5.68
CA GLU A 32 -9.91 17.98 -5.10
C GLU A 32 -10.45 16.71 -4.43
N GLU A 33 -10.23 15.54 -5.03
CA GLU A 33 -10.67 14.26 -4.47
C GLU A 33 -9.88 13.92 -3.21
N ILE A 34 -8.56 14.20 -3.20
CA ILE A 34 -7.69 14.03 -2.03
C ILE A 34 -8.19 14.89 -0.87
N TYR A 35 -8.53 16.16 -1.12
CA TYR A 35 -9.08 17.05 -0.11
C TYR A 35 -10.45 16.58 0.38
N ALA A 36 -11.34 16.13 -0.51
CA ALA A 36 -12.66 15.62 -0.12
C ALA A 36 -12.56 14.36 0.77
N LEU A 37 -11.67 13.43 0.40
CA LEU A 37 -11.36 12.23 1.19
C LEU A 37 -10.80 12.60 2.56
N ALA A 38 -9.80 13.48 2.60
CA ALA A 38 -9.19 13.94 3.85
C ALA A 38 -10.20 14.64 4.77
N GLU A 39 -11.09 15.45 4.22
CA GLU A 39 -12.13 16.13 4.99
C GLU A 39 -13.13 15.13 5.60
N SER A 40 -13.49 14.08 4.86
CA SER A 40 -14.37 13.02 5.37
C SER A 40 -13.75 12.26 6.56
N GLU A 41 -12.47 11.93 6.49
CA GLU A 41 -11.73 11.28 7.57
C GLU A 41 -11.48 12.20 8.77
N ALA A 42 -11.09 13.45 8.53
CA ALA A 42 -10.90 14.46 9.58
C ALA A 42 -12.18 14.71 10.38
N ARG A 43 -13.35 14.69 9.71
CA ARG A 43 -14.65 14.79 10.37
C ARG A 43 -14.95 13.57 11.25
N LEU A 44 -14.60 12.35 10.80
CA LEU A 44 -14.74 11.12 11.60
C LEU A 44 -13.78 11.09 12.80
N ALA A 45 -12.57 11.63 12.66
CA ALA A 45 -11.52 11.63 13.67
C ALA A 45 -11.62 12.74 14.75
N LYS A 46 -12.75 13.48 14.83
CA LYS A 46 -13.01 14.61 15.76
C LYS A 46 -12.30 15.95 15.45
N GLY A 47 -12.28 16.36 14.18
CA GLY A 47 -12.63 17.75 13.85
C GLY A 47 -11.49 18.77 13.69
N VAL A 48 -10.38 18.40 13.05
CA VAL A 48 -9.44 19.40 12.50
C VAL A 48 -9.28 19.12 11.01
N ALA A 49 -9.77 20.05 10.18
CA ALA A 49 -9.53 20.00 8.74
C ALA A 49 -8.01 19.89 8.48
N PRO A 50 -7.58 19.16 7.43
CA PRO A 50 -6.16 19.01 7.13
C PRO A 50 -5.49 20.38 7.04
N ALA A 51 -4.50 20.63 7.90
CA ALA A 51 -3.81 21.92 7.99
C ALA A 51 -2.87 22.16 6.79
N SER A 52 -2.56 21.10 6.03
CA SER A 52 -1.67 21.12 4.88
C SER A 52 -2.05 20.02 3.87
N TYR A 53 -1.57 20.14 2.63
CA TYR A 53 -1.69 19.10 1.61
C TYR A 53 -1.08 17.76 2.08
N ASN A 54 0.02 17.79 2.84
CA ASN A 54 0.61 16.58 3.42
C ASN A 54 -0.33 15.88 4.43
N ASP A 55 -1.07 16.65 5.23
CA ASP A 55 -2.10 16.09 6.11
C ASP A 55 -3.23 15.49 5.27
N ALA A 56 -3.64 16.17 4.19
CA ALA A 56 -4.67 15.67 3.30
C ALA A 56 -4.28 14.31 2.66
N ILE A 57 -3.05 14.21 2.14
CA ILE A 57 -2.49 12.97 1.61
C ILE A 57 -2.47 11.88 2.69
N ARG A 58 -2.05 12.21 3.92
CA ARG A 58 -2.01 11.24 5.02
C ARG A 58 -3.40 10.67 5.35
N TYR A 59 -4.42 11.53 5.47
CA TYR A 59 -5.79 11.09 5.74
C TYR A 59 -6.39 10.32 4.56
N ALA A 60 -6.16 10.79 3.33
CA ALA A 60 -6.58 10.08 2.13
C ALA A 60 -5.93 8.69 2.03
N THR A 61 -4.63 8.58 2.32
CA THR A 61 -3.88 7.31 2.32
C THR A 61 -4.44 6.33 3.35
N ALA A 62 -4.77 6.80 4.55
CA ALA A 62 -5.39 5.98 5.59
C ALA A 62 -6.74 5.43 5.11
N ARG A 63 -7.57 6.27 4.50
CA ARG A 63 -8.88 5.87 3.96
C ARG A 63 -8.75 4.88 2.81
N ILE A 64 -7.88 5.17 1.85
CA ILE A 64 -7.62 4.32 0.69
C ILE A 64 -7.15 2.95 1.16
N ARG A 65 -6.28 2.88 2.18
CA ARG A 65 -5.84 1.61 2.75
C ARG A 65 -6.99 0.78 3.34
N GLU A 66 -8.01 1.40 3.93
CA GLU A 66 -9.21 0.68 4.41
C GLU A 66 -10.15 0.25 3.27
N GLN A 67 -10.17 0.99 2.16
CA GLN A 67 -11.02 0.71 1.01
C GLN A 67 -10.39 -0.26 0.01
N LEU A 68 -9.06 -0.37 0.02
CA LEU A 68 -8.37 -1.34 -0.80
C LEU A 68 -8.66 -2.74 -0.26
N ASP A 69 -9.33 -3.53 -1.08
CA ASP A 69 -9.53 -4.96 -0.89
C ASP A 69 -8.19 -5.68 -1.13
N LEU A 70 -7.21 -5.43 -0.25
CA LEU A 70 -5.89 -6.05 -0.31
C LEU A 70 -6.03 -7.52 0.09
N PRO A 71 -5.53 -8.45 -0.73
CA PRO A 71 -5.57 -9.87 -0.39
C PRO A 71 -4.73 -10.13 0.87
N GLU A 72 -5.12 -11.13 1.68
CA GLU A 72 -4.29 -11.57 2.80
C GLU A 72 -2.96 -12.17 2.28
N PHE A 73 -1.94 -12.16 3.13
CA PHE A 73 -0.60 -12.61 2.77
C PHE A 73 -0.59 -14.04 2.20
N ASP A 74 -1.27 -14.99 2.85
CA ASP A 74 -1.28 -16.40 2.42
C ASP A 74 -1.92 -16.59 1.04
N ASP A 75 -3.01 -15.88 0.75
CA ASP A 75 -3.69 -15.94 -0.55
C ASP A 75 -2.82 -15.31 -1.64
N TRP A 76 -2.28 -14.13 -1.37
CA TRP A 76 -1.37 -13.46 -2.29
C TRP A 76 -0.09 -14.27 -2.55
N ALA A 77 0.51 -14.85 -1.50
CA ALA A 77 1.73 -15.63 -1.60
C ALA A 77 1.50 -16.92 -2.41
N GLY A 78 0.35 -17.58 -2.21
CA GLY A 78 -0.07 -18.71 -3.04
C GLY A 78 -0.13 -18.32 -4.52
N GLN A 79 -0.85 -17.25 -4.84
CA GLN A 79 -0.97 -16.77 -6.22
C GLN A 79 0.37 -16.30 -6.82
N TYR A 80 1.22 -15.66 -6.01
CA TYR A 80 2.55 -15.19 -6.42
C TYR A 80 3.48 -16.36 -6.75
N LEU A 81 3.48 -17.41 -5.93
CA LEU A 81 4.26 -18.61 -6.18
C LEU A 81 3.78 -19.38 -7.41
N GLU A 82 2.47 -19.39 -7.66
CA GLU A 82 1.91 -20.04 -8.85
C GLU A 82 2.17 -19.24 -10.15
N ARG A 83 2.11 -17.89 -10.10
CA ARG A 83 2.25 -17.02 -11.28
C ARG A 83 2.97 -15.70 -10.94
N PRO A 84 4.28 -15.71 -10.69
CA PRO A 84 5.03 -14.52 -10.26
C PRO A 84 5.02 -13.41 -11.33
N GLU A 85 5.02 -13.79 -12.60
CA GLU A 85 4.97 -12.90 -13.77
C GLU A 85 3.77 -11.93 -13.79
N ARG A 86 2.69 -12.26 -13.07
CA ARG A 86 1.50 -11.39 -12.96
C ARG A 86 1.68 -10.28 -11.94
N PHE A 87 2.53 -10.48 -10.95
CA PHE A 87 2.69 -9.58 -9.82
C PHE A 87 3.98 -8.78 -9.89
N ASP A 88 5.04 -9.34 -10.48
CA ASP A 88 6.35 -8.69 -10.63
C ASP A 88 6.27 -7.29 -11.28
N PRO A 89 5.43 -7.01 -12.30
CA PRO A 89 5.30 -5.67 -12.87
C PRO A 89 4.75 -4.61 -11.90
N TYR A 90 4.09 -5.04 -10.83
CA TYR A 90 3.50 -4.16 -9.82
C TYR A 90 4.43 -3.93 -8.61
N LEU A 91 5.51 -4.70 -8.47
CA LEU A 91 6.47 -4.49 -7.39
C LEU A 91 7.33 -3.26 -7.69
N LEU A 92 7.50 -2.37 -6.70
CA LEU A 92 8.33 -1.17 -6.84
C LEU A 92 9.83 -1.46 -6.63
N GLY A 93 10.18 -2.69 -6.23
CA GLY A 93 11.55 -3.11 -5.95
C GLY A 93 12.01 -2.79 -4.53
N LEU A 94 11.11 -2.34 -3.65
CA LEU A 94 11.42 -2.01 -2.25
C LEU A 94 11.89 -3.24 -1.45
N TRP A 95 11.43 -4.43 -1.83
CA TRP A 95 11.82 -5.70 -1.21
C TRP A 95 13.31 -6.04 -1.40
N LYS A 96 13.97 -5.50 -2.43
CA LYS A 96 15.40 -5.75 -2.70
C LYS A 96 16.29 -4.95 -1.78
N SER A 97 15.84 -3.78 -1.33
CA SER A 97 16.60 -2.90 -0.44
C SER A 97 16.76 -3.48 0.96
N GLU A 98 15.87 -4.37 1.40
CA GLU A 98 16.04 -5.12 2.66
C GLU A 98 17.16 -6.18 2.59
N GLU A 99 17.63 -6.57 1.39
CA GLU A 99 18.74 -7.51 1.21
C GLU A 99 20.12 -6.83 1.07
N GLU A 100 20.17 -5.51 0.84
CA GLU A 100 21.42 -4.76 0.56
C GLU A 100 21.95 -3.93 1.76
N GLU A 101 21.29 -3.92 2.93
CA GLU A 101 21.78 -3.24 4.16
C GLU A 101 22.39 -4.19 5.22
#